data_AF-A0A1F2VYX6-F1
#
_entry.id   AF-A0A1F2VYX6-F1
#
_cell.length_a   1.000
_cell.length_b   1.000
_cell.length_c   1.000
_cell.angle_alpha   90.00
_cell.angle_beta   90.00
_cell.angle_gamma   90.00
#
_symmetry.space_group_name_H-M   'P 1'
#
loop_
_entity.id
_entity.type
_entity.pdbx_description
1 polymer ?
#
loop_
_entity_poly.entity_id
_entity_poly.type
_entity_poly.pdbx_seq_one_letter_code
_entity_poly.pdbx_strand_id
1 'polypeptide(L)' 'MTTTAEEVLKEALQLAEGERARVAAELLASLEPDVETRDGEAWIAEVERRARAAIAGLPGLTWDETRTRIEERIPRTRK' A
#
# COMPACT_ATOMS: atom_id res chain seq x y z
N MET A 1 -14.72 16.92 -19.02
CA MET A 1 -15.27 17.05 -17.66
C MET A 1 -14.19 16.59 -16.70
N THR A 2 -13.84 17.40 -15.69
CA THR A 2 -12.87 17.00 -14.67
C THR A 2 -13.63 16.30 -13.55
N THR A 3 -13.61 14.96 -13.56
CA THR A 3 -14.09 14.15 -12.43
C THR A 3 -13.13 14.30 -11.26
N THR A 4 -13.65 14.58 -10.08
CA THR A 4 -12.86 14.72 -8.85
C THR A 4 -12.50 13.35 -8.27
N ALA A 5 -11.43 13.26 -7.47
CA ALA A 5 -11.06 12.03 -6.77
C ALA A 5 -12.18 11.52 -5.85
N GLU A 6 -12.97 12.44 -5.28
CA GLU A 6 -14.12 12.12 -4.42
C GLU A 6 -15.26 11.46 -5.21
N GLU A 7 -15.52 11.91 -6.44
CA GLU A 7 -16.52 11.31 -7.32
C GLU A 7 -16.08 9.90 -7.79
N VAL A 8 -14.81 9.73 -8.18
CA VAL A 8 -14.26 8.42 -8.55
C VAL A 8 -14.36 7.43 -7.38
N LEU A 9 -13.99 7.87 -6.17
CA LEU A 9 -14.08 7.03 -4.98
C LEU A 9 -15.54 6.66 -4.68
N LYS A 10 -16.46 7.62 -4.75
CA LYS A 10 -17.88 7.39 -4.50
C LYS A 10 -18.44 6.34 -5.45
N GLU A 11 -18.13 6.43 -6.74
CA GLU A 11 -18.57 5.48 -7.76
C GLU A 11 -17.95 4.09 -7.53
N ALA A 12 -16.64 4.03 -7.27
CA ALA A 12 -15.96 2.77 -6.98
C ALA A 12 -16.56 2.04 -5.77
N LEU A 13 -16.93 2.76 -4.70
CA LEU A 13 -17.54 2.15 -3.51
C LEU A 13 -18.92 1.53 -3.76
N GLN A 14 -19.61 1.88 -4.86
CA GLN A 14 -20.89 1.27 -5.24
C GLN A 14 -20.74 -0.06 -6.00
N LEU A 15 -19.55 -0.39 -6.49
CA LEU A 15 -19.31 -1.62 -7.26
C LEU A 15 -19.36 -2.87 -6.38
N ALA A 16 -19.52 -4.04 -6.99
CA ALA A 16 -19.40 -5.31 -6.28
C ALA A 16 -17.97 -5.50 -5.74
N GLU A 17 -17.79 -6.31 -4.69
CA GLU A 17 -16.49 -6.47 -4.02
C GLU A 17 -15.34 -6.82 -4.97
N GLY A 18 -15.55 -7.76 -5.90
CA GLY A 18 -14.53 -8.15 -6.87
C GLY A 18 -14.15 -7.03 -7.85
N GLU A 19 -15.12 -6.21 -8.26
CA GLU A 19 -14.89 -5.06 -9.13
C GLU A 19 -14.14 -3.96 -8.39
N ARG A 20 -14.48 -3.70 -7.12
CA ARG A 20 -13.73 -2.78 -6.26
C ARG A 20 -12.28 -3.22 -6.10
N ALA A 21 -12.06 -4.51 -5.84
CA ALA A 21 -10.72 -5.07 -5.71
C ALA A 21 -9.91 -4.88 -6.99
N ARG A 22 -10.53 -5.08 -8.16
CA ARG A 22 -9.89 -4.82 -9.45
C ARG A 22 -9.52 -3.35 -9.63
N VAL A 23 -10.44 -2.41 -9.37
CA VAL A 23 -10.17 -0.97 -9.47
C VAL A 23 -9.02 -0.57 -8.53
N ALA A 24 -9.03 -1.06 -7.29
CA ALA A 24 -7.96 -0.79 -6.34
C ALA A 24 -6.60 -1.33 -6.83
N ALA A 25 -6.55 -2.53 -7.39
CA ALA A 25 -5.32 -3.11 -7.92
C ALA A 25 -4.74 -2.29 -9.09
N GLU A 26 -5.58 -1.87 -10.04
CA GLU A 26 -5.15 -1.05 -11.18
C GLU A 26 -4.66 0.33 -10.72
N LEU A 27 -5.35 0.97 -9.77
CA LEU A 27 -4.91 2.24 -9.19
C LEU A 27 -3.57 2.09 -8.46
N LEU A 28 -3.38 1.02 -7.68
CA LEU A 28 -2.10 0.75 -7.02
C LEU A 28 -0.97 0.51 -8.02
N ALA A 29 -1.22 -0.26 -9.08
CA ALA A 29 -0.25 -0.50 -10.15
C ALA A 29 0.14 0.80 -10.87
N SER A 30 -0.81 1.74 -11.05
CA SER A 30 -0.53 3.05 -11.64
C SER A 30 0.37 3.95 -10.79
N LEU A 31 0.49 3.64 -9.49
CA LEU A 31 1.32 4.38 -8.54
C LEU A 31 2.67 3.70 -8.31
N GLU A 32 2.92 2.53 -8.89
CA GLU A 32 4.19 1.84 -8.75
C GLU A 32 5.28 2.72 -9.40
N PRO A 33 6.25 3.22 -8.64
CA PRO A 33 7.29 4.09 -9.19
C PRO A 33 8.08 3.30 -10.23
N ASP A 34 8.57 3.99 -11.28
CA ASP A 34 9.45 3.36 -12.25
C ASP A 34 10.68 2.81 -11.51
N VAL A 35 10.74 1.47 -11.41
CA VAL A 35 11.68 0.76 -10.54
C VAL A 35 13.04 0.69 -11.24
N GLU A 36 13.59 1.84 -11.63
CA GLU A 36 15.00 1.92 -12.03
C GLU A 36 15.85 1.75 -10.76
N THR A 37 15.98 0.49 -10.35
CA THR A 37 16.81 -0.05 -9.26
C THR A 37 16.23 0.03 -7.85
N ARG A 38 15.23 -0.82 -7.57
CA ARG A 38 15.15 -1.38 -6.21
C ARG A 38 16.38 -2.26 -6.03
N ASP A 39 17.34 -1.80 -5.24
CA ASP A 39 18.57 -2.54 -4.97
C ASP A 39 18.23 -3.93 -4.43
N GLY A 40 18.48 -4.95 -5.26
CA GLY A 40 18.13 -6.34 -4.97
C GLY A 40 18.89 -6.87 -3.76
N GLU A 41 20.12 -6.40 -3.54
CA GLU A 41 20.92 -6.77 -2.38
C GLU A 41 20.33 -6.18 -1.10
N ALA A 42 19.96 -4.90 -1.13
CA ALA A 42 19.26 -4.26 -0.01
C ALA A 42 17.92 -4.94 0.31
N TRP A 43 17.18 -5.40 -0.71
CA TRP A 43 15.93 -6.14 -0.49
C TRP A 43 16.16 -7.51 0.15
N ILE A 44 17.13 -8.28 -0.35
CA ILE A 44 17.49 -9.59 0.23
C ILE A 44 17.92 -9.41 1.69
N ALA A 45 18.77 -8.42 1.97
CA ALA A 45 19.22 -8.12 3.32
C ALA A 45 18.07 -7.82 4.28
N GLU A 46 17.06 -7.07 3.82
CA GLU A 46 15.86 -6.77 4.62
C GLU A 46 15.00 -8.02 4.87
N VAL A 47 14.82 -8.88 3.86
CA VAL A 47 14.09 -10.15 4.03
C VAL A 47 14.78 -11.05 5.05
N GLU A 48 16.10 -11.21 4.94
CA GLU A 48 16.87 -12.00 5.91
C GLU A 48 16.79 -11.43 7.32
N ARG A 49 16.89 -10.10 7.47
CA ARG A 49 16.77 -9.43 8.76
C ARG A 49 15.41 -9.73 9.41
N ARG A 50 14.32 -9.65 8.63
CA ARG A 50 12.96 -9.97 9.12
C ARG A 50 12.78 -11.45 9.45
N ALA A 51 13.35 -12.35 8.65
CA ALA A 51 13.33 -13.78 8.93
C ALA A 51 14.04 -14.10 10.25
N ARG A 52 15.24 -13.54 10.47
CA ARG A 52 15.97 -13.69 11.75
C ARG A 52 15.19 -13.15 12.94
N ALA A 53 14.54 -11.99 12.79
CA ALA A 53 13.70 -11.41 13.84
C ALA A 53 12.52 -12.33 14.21
N ALA A 54 11.84 -12.90 13.21
CA ALA A 54 10.73 -13.83 13.43
C ALA A 54 11.20 -15.13 14.10
N ILE A 55 12.32 -15.70 13.66
CA ILE A 55 12.93 -16.89 14.29
C ILE A 55 13.31 -16.61 15.76
N ALA A 56 13.81 -15.41 16.05
CA ALA A 56 14.14 -14.96 17.40
C ALA A 56 12.90 -14.63 18.27
N GLY A 57 11.68 -14.75 17.73
CA GLY A 57 10.44 -14.47 18.45
C GLY A 57 10.17 -12.98 18.67
N LEU A 58 10.79 -12.09 17.90
CA LEU A 58 10.48 -10.66 17.97
C LEU A 58 9.06 -10.42 17.43
N PRO A 59 8.21 -9.65 18.14
CA PRO A 59 6.85 -9.40 17.73
C PRO A 59 6.82 -8.58 16.44
N GLY A 60 5.96 -8.98 15.51
CA GLY A 60 5.59 -8.16 14.36
C GLY A 60 4.72 -6.98 14.78
N LEU A 61 4.43 -6.09 13.82
CA LEU A 61 3.39 -5.09 14.00
C LEU A 61 2.02 -5.73 13.84
N THR A 62 1.07 -5.32 14.65
CA THR A 62 -0.34 -5.62 14.39
C THR A 62 -0.82 -4.94 13.11
N TRP A 63 -1.93 -5.43 12.57
CA TRP A 63 -2.54 -4.81 11.40
C TRP A 63 -2.97 -3.36 11.68
N ASP A 64 -3.51 -3.09 12.86
CA ASP A 64 -3.95 -1.75 13.23
C ASP A 64 -2.78 -0.77 13.32
N GLU A 65 -1.66 -1.16 13.95
CA GLU A 65 -0.44 -0.36 13.98
C GLU A 65 0.15 -0.11 12.58
N THR A 66 0.10 -1.13 11.72
CA THR A 66 0.57 -1.03 10.34
C THR A 66 -0.29 -0.04 9.55
N ARG A 67 -1.62 -0.14 9.68
CA ARG A 67 -2.58 0.74 9.03
C ARG A 67 -2.37 2.19 9.47
N THR A 68 -2.30 2.46 10.78
CA THR A 68 -2.09 3.82 11.29
C THR A 68 -0.82 4.46 10.72
N ARG A 69 0.30 3.72 10.69
CA ARG A 69 1.56 4.24 10.13
C ARG A 69 1.47 4.54 8.64
N ILE A 70 0.69 3.78 7.88
CA ILE A 70 0.48 4.04 6.45
C ILE A 70 -0.38 5.30 6.28
N GLU A 71 -1.47 5.42 7.03
CA GLU A 71 -2.36 6.58 6.99
C GLU A 71 -1.64 7.89 7.36
N GLU A 72 -0.69 7.86 8.29
CA GLU A 72 0.16 9.01 8.64
C GLU A 72 1.10 9.44 7.51
N ARG A 73 1.55 8.48 6.68
CA ARG A 73 2.52 8.72 5.60
C ARG A 73 1.87 9.12 4.28
N ILE A 74 0.59 8.81 4.09
CA ILE A 74 -0.18 9.29 2.94
C ILE A 74 -0.48 10.78 3.19
N PRO A 75 0.03 11.70 2.35
CA PRO A 75 -0.29 13.11 2.49
C PRO A 75 -1.81 13.27 2.47
N ARG A 76 -2.37 13.81 3.55
CA ARG A 76 -3.78 14.23 3.53
C ARG A 76 -3.84 15.42 2.59
N THR A 77 -4.19 15.19 1.32
CA THR A 77 -4.54 16.24 0.38
C THR A 77 -5.72 16.99 1.03
N ARG A 78 -5.42 18.11 1.70
CA ARG A 78 -6.42 19.03 2.21
C ARG A 78 -6.89 19.87 1.01
N LYS A 79 -8.21 19.95 0.90
CA LYS A 79 -9.00 20.80 0.00
C LYS A 79 -8.35 22.11 -0.41
#